data_AF-A0A7L3PRE4-F1
#
_entry.id   AF-A0A7L3PRE4-F1
#
_cell.length_a   1.000
_cell.length_b   1.000
_cell.length_c   1.000
_cell.angle_alpha   90.00
_cell.angle_beta   90.00
_cell.angle_gamma   90.00
#
_symmetry.space_group_name_H-M   'P 1'
#
loop_
_entity.id
_entity.type
_entity.pdbx_description
1 polymer ?
#
loop_
_entity_poly.entity_id
_entity_poly.type
_entity_poly.pdbx_seq_one_letter_code
_entity_poly.pdbx_strand_id
1 'polypeptide(L)'
;LRGALWARGAGRAAASVRMAARGSASTAGIIVIGDEILKGHTQDTNSFFMCRRLRALGVRVARISVVPDEVEAIASEVAAFAARFTYVLTSGGIGPTHDDVTFEAVAKAFGERVAPHPELVALVHKFFGKAEAQCPEMKLACVPESSRLNYGTDGRTGGAFKYPLVSVRNVYIFPGIPALMERALDGLAHLFRSEQIRFHSRAIYVAADEILIAPVLDRAAATFQGRVSLGSYPDWVSNYHRVKLTLDSESEQDLEEAYCFLMRELPPGVAVPLVTDCISPAAVEVYGLAESGSALGRKVAAALQIIEEALDQYCLTQLCVGFNGGKDCTALLHLVHAAMQRRFPTRQERLQVLYIRIVSPFPEMEQFIQATVQRYKVQLCTVEGSIQEALAHLK
;
A
#
# COMPACT_ATOMS: atom_id res chain seq x y z
N LEU A 1 -49.84 -45.45 -23.61
CA LEU A 1 -48.60 -45.24 -24.40
C LEU A 1 -48.29 -43.75 -24.42
N ARG A 2 -47.16 -43.38 -23.78
CA ARG A 2 -46.47 -42.08 -23.74
C ARG A 2 -47.22 -40.88 -23.11
N GLY A 3 -46.66 -40.38 -21.99
CA GLY A 3 -46.93 -39.05 -21.46
C GLY A 3 -47.07 -39.03 -19.94
N ALA A 4 -46.04 -38.52 -19.24
CA ALA A 4 -46.03 -37.98 -17.87
C ALA A 4 -44.83 -38.50 -17.06
N LEU A 5 -43.68 -37.84 -17.19
CA LEU A 5 -42.70 -37.64 -16.14
C LEU A 5 -41.94 -36.36 -16.53
N TRP A 6 -41.38 -35.63 -15.57
CA TRP A 6 -40.77 -34.27 -15.68
C TRP A 6 -41.70 -33.12 -15.29
N ALA A 7 -42.05 -33.04 -14.00
CA ALA A 7 -42.45 -31.80 -13.35
C ALA A 7 -42.28 -31.88 -11.82
N ARG A 8 -41.07 -32.15 -11.31
CA ARG A 8 -40.72 -31.93 -9.89
C ARG A 8 -39.23 -31.57 -9.78
N GLY A 9 -38.90 -30.29 -9.85
CA GLY A 9 -37.50 -29.86 -9.73
C GLY A 9 -37.21 -28.35 -9.61
N ALA A 10 -38.21 -27.46 -9.71
CA ALA A 10 -37.97 -26.01 -9.79
C ALA A 10 -38.34 -25.21 -8.53
N GLY A 11 -38.76 -25.86 -7.44
CA GLY A 11 -39.37 -25.17 -6.28
C GLY A 11 -38.46 -24.94 -5.06
N ARG A 12 -37.23 -25.47 -5.01
CA ARG A 12 -36.37 -25.40 -3.81
C ARG A 12 -35.10 -24.54 -3.94
N ALA A 13 -34.72 -24.11 -5.15
CA ALA A 13 -33.50 -23.31 -5.37
C ALA A 13 -33.70 -21.79 -5.18
N ALA A 14 -34.94 -21.29 -5.21
CA ALA A 14 -35.22 -19.85 -5.08
C ALA A 14 -35.33 -19.37 -3.62
N ALA A 15 -35.44 -20.28 -2.65
CA ALA A 15 -35.57 -19.94 -1.23
C ALA A 15 -34.21 -19.88 -0.49
N SER A 16 -33.12 -20.38 -1.09
CA SER A 16 -31.80 -20.42 -0.46
C SER A 16 -30.97 -19.14 -0.65
N VAL A 17 -31.41 -18.20 -1.51
CA VAL A 17 -30.69 -16.94 -1.76
C VAL A 17 -31.02 -15.86 -0.72
N ARG A 18 -32.08 -16.04 0.08
CA ARG A 18 -32.56 -15.03 1.05
C ARG A 18 -32.24 -15.32 2.51
N MET A 19 -31.40 -16.31 2.82
CA MET A 19 -31.12 -16.74 4.20
C MET A 19 -29.64 -16.79 4.58
N ALA A 20 -28.76 -16.06 3.87
CA ALA A 20 -27.34 -15.91 4.24
C ALA A 20 -26.96 -14.50 4.74
N ALA A 21 -27.92 -13.59 4.94
CA ALA A 21 -27.66 -12.21 5.34
C ALA A 21 -27.86 -11.99 6.86
N ARG A 22 -27.13 -12.75 7.68
CA ARG A 22 -26.79 -12.39 9.06
C ARG A 22 -25.39 -12.94 9.36
N GLY A 23 -24.36 -12.17 9.00
CA GLY A 23 -22.97 -12.39 9.44
C GLY A 23 -21.90 -12.66 8.37
N SER A 24 -22.20 -12.68 7.07
CA SER A 24 -21.16 -12.92 6.05
C SER A 24 -20.42 -11.64 5.66
N ALA A 25 -19.08 -11.68 5.68
CA ALA A 25 -18.26 -10.55 5.28
C ALA A 25 -18.52 -10.05 3.85
N SER A 26 -18.69 -8.73 3.70
CA SER A 26 -18.74 -8.07 2.39
C SER A 26 -17.48 -8.41 1.59
N THR A 27 -17.66 -8.94 0.40
CA THR A 27 -16.55 -9.34 -0.47
C THR A 27 -16.41 -8.42 -1.67
N ALA A 28 -15.18 -8.18 -2.10
CA ALA A 28 -14.88 -7.46 -3.32
C ALA A 28 -14.13 -8.33 -4.34
N GLY A 29 -14.44 -8.15 -5.62
CA GLY A 29 -13.62 -8.57 -6.75
C GLY A 29 -13.04 -7.34 -7.46
N ILE A 30 -11.76 -7.40 -7.83
CA ILE A 30 -11.08 -6.32 -8.57
C ILE A 30 -10.79 -6.80 -9.99
N ILE A 31 -11.10 -5.98 -10.98
CA ILE A 31 -10.79 -6.22 -12.39
C ILE A 31 -9.89 -5.09 -12.88
N VAL A 32 -8.64 -5.40 -13.15
CA VAL A 32 -7.67 -4.47 -13.76
C VAL A 32 -7.76 -4.65 -15.27
N ILE A 33 -8.00 -3.55 -15.97
CA ILE A 33 -8.22 -3.51 -17.42
C ILE A 33 -7.06 -2.72 -18.01
N GLY A 34 -6.24 -3.38 -18.83
CA GLY A 34 -5.06 -2.75 -19.41
C GLY A 34 -4.10 -3.77 -20.01
N ASP A 35 -3.95 -3.70 -21.33
CA ASP A 35 -3.00 -4.47 -22.11
C ASP A 35 -1.53 -4.27 -21.65
N GLU A 36 -1.18 -3.07 -21.20
CA GLU A 36 0.13 -2.72 -20.68
C GLU A 36 0.49 -3.47 -19.38
N ILE A 37 -0.53 -3.84 -18.60
CA ILE A 37 -0.36 -4.67 -17.39
C ILE A 37 -0.08 -6.11 -17.81
N LEU A 38 -0.85 -6.64 -18.75
CA LEU A 38 -0.65 -8.00 -19.28
C LEU A 38 0.71 -8.16 -19.99
N LYS A 39 1.17 -7.11 -20.67
CA LYS A 39 2.49 -7.05 -21.32
C LYS A 39 3.65 -6.82 -20.33
N GLY A 40 3.35 -6.52 -19.06
CA GLY A 40 4.36 -6.24 -18.04
C GLY A 40 5.10 -4.92 -18.24
N HIS A 41 4.57 -4.01 -19.06
CA HIS A 41 5.16 -2.69 -19.27
C HIS A 41 4.91 -1.75 -18.09
N THR A 42 3.79 -1.95 -17.40
CA THR A 42 3.41 -1.20 -16.21
C THR A 42 3.13 -2.17 -15.07
N GLN A 43 3.70 -1.90 -13.90
CA GLN A 43 3.38 -2.64 -12.68
C GLN A 43 2.01 -2.19 -12.15
N ASP A 44 1.11 -3.11 -11.91
CA ASP A 44 -0.18 -2.83 -11.28
C ASP A 44 0.00 -2.43 -9.80
N THR A 45 -0.11 -1.13 -9.54
CA THR A 45 -0.14 -0.55 -8.19
C THR A 45 -1.58 -0.32 -7.70
N ASN A 46 -2.55 -0.32 -8.61
CA ASN A 46 -3.93 0.01 -8.30
C ASN A 46 -4.59 -1.08 -7.48
N SER A 47 -4.45 -2.35 -7.88
CA SER A 47 -5.04 -3.45 -7.13
C SER A 47 -4.43 -3.58 -5.73
N PHE A 48 -3.13 -3.30 -5.59
CA PHE A 48 -2.46 -3.26 -4.28
C PHE A 48 -3.08 -2.19 -3.37
N PHE A 49 -3.25 -0.97 -3.86
CA PHE A 49 -3.88 0.10 -3.10
C PHE A 49 -5.33 -0.24 -2.74
N MET A 50 -6.12 -0.71 -3.72
CA MET A 50 -7.51 -1.11 -3.51
C MET A 50 -7.63 -2.21 -2.43
N CYS A 51 -6.76 -3.22 -2.46
CA CYS A 51 -6.75 -4.29 -1.45
C CYS A 51 -6.51 -3.74 -0.04
N ARG A 52 -5.47 -2.91 0.12
CA ARG A 52 -5.14 -2.29 1.41
C ARG A 52 -6.29 -1.42 1.90
N ARG A 53 -6.90 -0.63 1.00
CA ARG A 53 -7.95 0.32 1.35
C ARG A 53 -9.27 -0.38 1.68
N LEU A 54 -9.70 -1.34 0.88
CA LEU A 54 -10.91 -2.14 1.13
C LEU A 54 -10.79 -2.94 2.43
N ARG A 55 -9.61 -3.50 2.73
CA ARG A 55 -9.33 -4.13 4.02
C ARG A 55 -9.54 -3.15 5.18
N ALA A 56 -8.98 -1.93 5.09
CA ALA A 56 -9.20 -0.89 6.10
C ALA A 56 -10.68 -0.47 6.25
N LEU A 57 -11.52 -0.73 5.25
CA LEU A 57 -12.95 -0.46 5.25
C LEU A 57 -13.80 -1.67 5.66
N GLY A 58 -13.19 -2.78 6.08
CA GLY A 58 -13.91 -3.98 6.50
C GLY A 58 -14.45 -4.84 5.33
N VAL A 59 -13.87 -4.69 4.14
CA VAL A 59 -14.23 -5.48 2.94
C VAL A 59 -13.11 -6.44 2.59
N ARG A 60 -13.45 -7.72 2.43
CA ARG A 60 -12.50 -8.76 2.03
C ARG A 60 -12.40 -8.84 0.51
N VAL A 61 -11.23 -8.53 -0.05
CA VAL A 61 -10.97 -8.80 -1.47
C VAL A 61 -10.76 -10.31 -1.64
N ALA A 62 -11.55 -10.92 -2.51
CA ALA A 62 -11.56 -12.37 -2.71
C ALA A 62 -10.90 -12.79 -4.03
N ARG A 63 -10.86 -11.91 -5.04
CA ARG A 63 -10.21 -12.18 -6.33
C ARG A 63 -9.80 -10.89 -7.02
N ILE A 64 -8.64 -10.92 -7.66
CA ILE A 64 -8.17 -9.91 -8.61
C ILE A 64 -8.06 -10.62 -9.96
N SER A 65 -8.49 -9.96 -11.03
CA SER A 65 -8.35 -10.42 -12.41
C SER A 65 -7.74 -9.30 -13.24
N VAL A 66 -6.86 -9.64 -14.18
CA VAL A 66 -6.30 -8.70 -15.15
C VAL A 66 -6.76 -9.15 -16.52
N VAL A 67 -7.38 -8.25 -17.29
CA VAL A 67 -8.00 -8.55 -18.59
C VAL A 67 -7.53 -7.55 -19.65
N PRO A 68 -7.51 -7.94 -20.94
CA PRO A 68 -7.14 -7.05 -22.04
C PRO A 68 -8.22 -5.99 -22.28
N ASP A 69 -7.88 -4.95 -23.04
CA ASP A 69 -8.77 -3.86 -23.48
C ASP A 69 -9.76 -4.33 -24.57
N GLU A 70 -10.45 -5.44 -24.31
CA GLU A 70 -11.40 -6.06 -25.23
C GLU A 70 -12.79 -6.15 -24.59
N VAL A 71 -13.80 -5.65 -25.30
CA VAL A 71 -15.19 -5.57 -24.83
C VAL A 71 -15.71 -6.92 -24.31
N GLU A 72 -15.48 -8.02 -25.03
CA GLU A 72 -15.96 -9.35 -24.63
C GLU A 72 -15.28 -9.87 -23.36
N ALA A 73 -13.96 -9.69 -23.27
CA ALA A 73 -13.16 -10.16 -22.15
C ALA A 73 -13.59 -9.45 -20.86
N ILE A 74 -13.69 -8.12 -20.93
CA ILE A 74 -14.15 -7.30 -19.80
C ILE A 74 -15.60 -7.65 -19.45
N ALA A 75 -16.51 -7.72 -20.43
CA ALA A 75 -17.93 -7.98 -20.17
C ALA A 75 -18.17 -9.35 -19.49
N SER A 76 -17.47 -10.39 -19.96
CA SER A 76 -17.54 -11.73 -19.36
C SER A 76 -17.05 -11.75 -17.92
N GLU A 77 -15.89 -11.12 -17.64
CA GLU A 77 -15.33 -11.09 -16.29
C GLU A 77 -16.20 -10.24 -15.35
N VAL A 78 -16.71 -9.10 -15.82
CA VAL A 78 -17.66 -8.24 -15.07
C VAL A 78 -18.92 -9.02 -14.71
N ALA A 79 -19.54 -9.72 -15.67
CA ALA A 79 -20.74 -10.51 -15.40
C ALA A 79 -20.48 -11.62 -14.37
N ALA A 80 -19.34 -12.31 -14.49
CA ALA A 80 -18.95 -13.36 -13.56
C ALA A 80 -18.67 -12.83 -12.15
N PHE A 81 -18.01 -11.66 -12.03
CA PHE A 81 -17.69 -11.03 -10.76
C PHE A 81 -18.94 -10.45 -10.09
N ALA A 82 -19.79 -9.77 -10.86
CA ALA A 82 -21.00 -9.14 -10.35
C ALA A 82 -21.97 -10.15 -9.73
N ALA A 83 -22.02 -11.38 -10.25
CA ALA A 83 -22.82 -12.47 -9.69
C ALA A 83 -22.24 -13.08 -8.39
N ARG A 84 -20.93 -12.91 -8.14
CA ARG A 84 -20.21 -13.61 -7.06
C ARG A 84 -19.85 -12.73 -5.87
N PHE A 85 -19.65 -11.43 -6.08
CA PHE A 85 -19.12 -10.53 -5.06
C PHE A 85 -20.09 -9.40 -4.73
N THR A 86 -20.07 -8.95 -3.47
CA THR A 86 -20.84 -7.78 -3.02
C THR A 86 -20.45 -6.52 -3.78
N TYR A 87 -19.14 -6.32 -4.02
CA TYR A 87 -18.60 -5.19 -4.76
C TYR A 87 -17.70 -5.68 -5.89
N VAL A 88 -17.79 -5.05 -7.05
CA VAL A 88 -16.84 -5.23 -8.15
C VAL A 88 -16.22 -3.88 -8.46
N LEU A 89 -14.90 -3.79 -8.40
CA LEU A 89 -14.17 -2.57 -8.72
C LEU A 89 -13.39 -2.83 -10.00
N THR A 90 -13.60 -2.01 -11.03
CA THR A 90 -12.74 -2.02 -12.22
C THR A 90 -11.73 -0.88 -12.13
N SER A 91 -10.58 -1.04 -12.79
CA SER A 91 -9.57 0.02 -12.92
C SER A 91 -9.01 0.00 -14.34
N GLY A 92 -9.22 1.08 -15.09
CA GLY A 92 -8.70 1.23 -16.46
C GLY A 92 -9.79 1.25 -17.54
N GLY A 93 -9.40 1.64 -18.75
CA GLY A 93 -10.24 1.64 -19.96
C GLY A 93 -11.41 2.64 -19.96
N ILE A 94 -11.26 3.82 -19.34
CA ILE A 94 -12.34 4.84 -19.22
C ILE A 94 -11.97 6.23 -19.76
N GLY A 95 -10.86 6.34 -20.48
CA GLY A 95 -10.47 7.56 -21.17
C GLY A 95 -11.18 7.77 -22.52
N PRO A 96 -10.71 8.76 -23.30
CA PRO A 96 -11.29 9.09 -24.59
C PRO A 96 -10.74 8.27 -25.77
N THR A 97 -9.74 7.40 -25.56
CA THR A 97 -9.08 6.69 -26.67
C THR A 97 -9.88 5.47 -27.12
N HIS A 98 -9.47 4.85 -28.24
CA HIS A 98 -10.25 3.80 -28.90
C HIS A 98 -10.27 2.49 -28.11
N ASP A 99 -9.20 2.21 -27.39
CA ASP A 99 -8.98 1.11 -26.45
C ASP A 99 -9.71 1.29 -25.11
N ASP A 100 -10.15 2.50 -24.75
CA ASP A 100 -10.93 2.74 -23.53
C ASP A 100 -12.38 2.21 -23.62
N VAL A 101 -12.59 0.91 -23.48
CA VAL A 101 -13.90 0.26 -23.77
C VAL A 101 -14.67 -0.24 -22.54
N THR A 102 -14.29 0.20 -21.34
CA THR A 102 -14.85 -0.33 -20.09
C THR A 102 -16.34 -0.02 -19.94
N PHE A 103 -16.82 1.17 -20.34
CA PHE A 103 -18.25 1.50 -20.26
C PHE A 103 -19.09 0.63 -21.21
N GLU A 104 -18.63 0.43 -22.44
CA GLU A 104 -19.25 -0.44 -23.43
C GLU A 104 -19.30 -1.89 -22.96
N ALA A 105 -18.20 -2.37 -22.36
CA ALA A 105 -18.12 -3.71 -21.81
C ALA A 105 -19.05 -3.93 -20.61
N VAL A 106 -19.13 -2.96 -19.70
CA VAL A 106 -20.06 -3.04 -18.55
C VAL A 106 -21.52 -3.00 -19.01
N ALA A 107 -21.86 -2.15 -19.98
CA ALA A 107 -23.19 -2.14 -20.59
C ALA A 107 -23.53 -3.51 -21.20
N LYS A 108 -22.58 -4.09 -21.96
CA LYS A 108 -22.73 -5.41 -22.55
C LYS A 108 -22.92 -6.51 -21.51
N ALA A 109 -22.15 -6.49 -20.42
CA ALA A 109 -22.24 -7.46 -19.32
C ALA A 109 -23.66 -7.53 -18.72
N PHE A 110 -24.39 -6.42 -18.75
CA PHE A 110 -25.74 -6.31 -18.20
C PHE A 110 -26.87 -6.25 -19.24
N GLY A 111 -26.53 -6.37 -20.53
CA GLY A 111 -27.49 -6.36 -21.63
C GLY A 111 -28.15 -5.00 -21.88
N GLU A 112 -27.46 -3.91 -21.57
CA GLU A 112 -27.93 -2.54 -21.78
C GLU A 112 -27.09 -1.79 -22.82
N ARG A 113 -27.55 -0.60 -23.22
CA ARG A 113 -26.84 0.26 -24.17
C ARG A 113 -26.04 1.32 -23.43
N VAL A 114 -25.06 1.87 -24.11
CA VAL A 114 -24.36 3.08 -23.69
C VAL A 114 -25.10 4.28 -24.28
N ALA A 115 -25.36 5.30 -23.46
CA ALA A 115 -26.02 6.53 -23.86
C ALA A 115 -25.35 7.75 -23.21
N PRO A 116 -25.43 8.95 -23.81
CA PRO A 116 -24.93 10.17 -23.20
C PRO A 116 -25.71 10.49 -21.91
N HIS A 117 -25.00 10.59 -20.78
CA HIS A 117 -25.62 11.03 -19.53
C HIS A 117 -25.61 12.57 -19.45
N PRO A 118 -26.77 13.24 -19.30
CA PRO A 118 -26.87 14.71 -19.40
C PRO A 118 -25.89 15.46 -18.49
N GLU A 119 -25.70 14.98 -17.27
CA GLU A 119 -24.78 15.58 -16.30
C GLU A 119 -23.30 15.41 -16.71
N LEU A 120 -22.92 14.25 -17.23
CA LEU A 120 -21.55 14.03 -17.70
C LEU A 120 -21.26 14.83 -18.96
N VAL A 121 -22.26 14.99 -19.86
CA VAL A 121 -22.14 15.87 -21.04
C VAL A 121 -21.86 17.31 -20.59
N ALA A 122 -22.59 17.82 -19.60
CA ALA A 122 -22.36 19.15 -19.06
C ALA A 122 -20.97 19.28 -18.41
N LEU A 123 -20.47 18.24 -17.73
CA LEU A 123 -19.11 18.22 -17.18
C LEU A 123 -18.06 18.22 -18.28
N VAL A 124 -18.19 17.37 -19.30
CA VAL A 124 -17.28 17.33 -20.46
C VAL A 124 -17.21 18.70 -21.11
N HIS A 125 -18.37 19.35 -21.35
CA HIS A 125 -18.41 20.71 -21.90
C HIS A 125 -17.73 21.75 -21.03
N LYS A 126 -17.82 21.60 -19.70
CA LYS A 126 -17.16 22.50 -18.74
C LYS A 126 -15.64 22.31 -18.70
N PHE A 127 -15.15 21.08 -18.84
CA PHE A 127 -13.72 20.77 -18.73
C PHE A 127 -12.96 20.92 -20.06
N PHE A 128 -13.57 20.54 -21.17
CA PHE A 128 -12.92 20.49 -22.49
C PHE A 128 -13.45 21.54 -23.48
N GLY A 129 -14.44 22.34 -23.08
CA GLY A 129 -15.13 23.30 -23.97
C GLY A 129 -16.28 22.64 -24.73
N LYS A 130 -16.97 23.39 -25.61
CA LYS A 130 -18.09 22.86 -26.41
C LYS A 130 -17.57 21.77 -27.36
N ALA A 131 -17.64 20.52 -26.92
CA ALA A 131 -17.37 19.34 -27.71
C ALA A 131 -18.61 18.99 -28.54
N GLU A 132 -18.43 18.80 -29.85
CA GLU A 132 -19.46 18.24 -30.71
C GLU A 132 -19.70 16.77 -30.35
N ALA A 133 -20.86 16.21 -30.69
CA ALA A 133 -21.23 14.85 -30.30
C ALA A 133 -20.26 13.75 -30.79
N GLN A 134 -19.43 14.06 -31.79
CA GLN A 134 -18.48 13.13 -32.42
C GLN A 134 -17.04 13.29 -31.87
N CYS A 135 -16.81 14.25 -30.97
CA CYS A 135 -15.51 14.48 -30.38
C CYS A 135 -15.12 13.33 -29.42
N PRO A 136 -13.85 12.91 -29.36
CA PRO A 136 -13.39 11.82 -28.49
C PRO A 136 -13.74 12.04 -27.00
N GLU A 137 -13.75 13.29 -26.54
CA GLU A 137 -14.06 13.65 -25.15
C GLU A 137 -15.50 13.29 -24.76
N MET A 138 -16.44 13.22 -25.71
CA MET A 138 -17.83 12.83 -25.45
C MET A 138 -17.96 11.37 -25.03
N LYS A 139 -16.95 10.52 -25.33
CA LYS A 139 -16.89 9.13 -24.85
C LYS A 139 -16.96 9.06 -23.33
N LEU A 140 -16.36 10.03 -22.63
CA LEU A 140 -16.40 10.14 -21.16
C LEU A 140 -17.81 10.38 -20.60
N ALA A 141 -18.72 10.88 -21.43
CA ALA A 141 -20.12 11.11 -21.07
C ALA A 141 -21.08 10.00 -21.52
N CYS A 142 -20.61 9.09 -22.37
CA CYS A 142 -21.35 7.94 -22.86
C CYS A 142 -21.17 6.79 -21.86
N VAL A 143 -22.19 6.54 -21.04
CA VAL A 143 -22.17 5.52 -19.98
C VAL A 143 -23.36 4.57 -20.10
N PRO A 144 -23.33 3.39 -19.46
CA PRO A 144 -24.48 2.47 -19.49
C PRO A 144 -25.76 3.14 -18.97
N GLU A 145 -26.91 2.87 -19.57
CA GLU A 145 -28.18 3.56 -19.27
C GLU A 145 -28.59 3.54 -17.79
N SER A 146 -28.29 2.46 -17.05
CA SER A 146 -28.61 2.33 -15.63
C SER A 146 -27.55 2.90 -14.68
N SER A 147 -26.59 3.66 -15.22
CA SER A 147 -25.48 4.25 -14.45
C SER A 147 -25.94 5.16 -13.33
N ARG A 148 -25.22 5.09 -12.22
CA ARG A 148 -25.29 6.02 -11.10
C ARG A 148 -24.00 6.82 -11.00
N LEU A 149 -24.14 8.10 -10.73
CA LEU A 149 -23.02 9.01 -10.53
C LEU A 149 -22.75 9.17 -9.04
N ASN A 150 -21.54 8.80 -8.60
CA ASN A 150 -21.15 8.84 -7.20
C ASN A 150 -20.14 9.96 -6.97
N TYR A 151 -20.52 10.96 -6.18
CA TYR A 151 -19.66 12.08 -5.85
C TYR A 151 -18.94 11.84 -4.53
N GLY A 152 -17.61 11.69 -4.62
CA GLY A 152 -16.76 11.60 -3.44
C GLY A 152 -16.46 12.98 -2.85
N THR A 153 -15.89 12.97 -1.65
CA THR A 153 -15.42 14.18 -0.98
C THR A 153 -13.90 14.17 -0.92
N ASP A 154 -13.27 15.30 -1.23
CA ASP A 154 -11.84 15.47 -1.10
C ASP A 154 -11.47 15.62 0.38
N GLY A 155 -10.73 14.65 0.92
CA GLY A 155 -10.32 14.66 2.32
C GLY A 155 -9.42 15.84 2.71
N ARG A 156 -8.76 16.52 1.74
CA ARG A 156 -7.90 17.68 2.01
C ARG A 156 -8.67 18.99 2.02
N THR A 157 -9.64 19.14 1.13
CA THR A 157 -10.37 20.41 0.94
C THR A 157 -11.78 20.40 1.50
N GLY A 158 -12.33 19.22 1.83
CA GLY A 158 -13.73 19.03 2.22
C GLY A 158 -14.73 19.24 1.08
N GLY A 159 -14.27 19.61 -0.12
CA GLY A 159 -15.11 19.86 -1.28
C GLY A 159 -15.55 18.57 -1.99
N ALA A 160 -16.72 18.61 -2.62
CA ALA A 160 -17.17 17.54 -3.51
C ALA A 160 -16.23 17.40 -4.72
N PHE A 161 -16.05 16.17 -5.21
CA PHE A 161 -15.32 15.94 -6.45
C PHE A 161 -16.02 16.59 -7.62
N LYS A 162 -15.22 17.16 -8.52
CA LYS A 162 -15.74 17.81 -9.72
C LYS A 162 -16.17 16.82 -10.80
N TYR A 163 -15.77 15.56 -10.68
CA TYR A 163 -16.11 14.47 -11.60
C TYR A 163 -16.57 13.25 -10.77
N PRO A 164 -17.69 12.61 -11.12
CA PRO A 164 -18.21 11.46 -10.37
C PRO A 164 -17.52 10.16 -10.75
N LEU A 165 -17.61 9.17 -9.86
CA LEU A 165 -17.37 7.78 -10.20
C LEU A 165 -18.66 7.16 -10.74
N VAL A 166 -18.61 6.55 -11.92
CA VAL A 166 -19.74 5.85 -12.51
C VAL A 166 -19.86 4.46 -11.90
N SER A 167 -21.07 4.04 -11.54
CA SER A 167 -21.35 2.67 -11.14
C SER A 167 -22.61 2.12 -11.79
N VAL A 168 -22.62 0.81 -12.03
CA VAL A 168 -23.76 0.06 -12.55
C VAL A 168 -23.98 -1.14 -11.65
N ARG A 169 -25.17 -1.25 -11.04
CA ARG A 169 -25.47 -2.29 -10.03
C ARG A 169 -24.42 -2.29 -8.91
N ASN A 170 -23.64 -3.37 -8.77
CA ASN A 170 -22.54 -3.51 -7.82
C ASN A 170 -21.14 -3.31 -8.42
N VAL A 171 -21.06 -2.81 -9.67
CA VAL A 171 -19.80 -2.55 -10.38
C VAL A 171 -19.46 -1.07 -10.32
N TYR A 172 -18.28 -0.75 -9.83
CA TYR A 172 -17.75 0.60 -9.63
C TYR A 172 -16.54 0.79 -10.56
N ILE A 173 -16.62 1.79 -11.42
CA ILE A 173 -15.73 1.90 -12.59
C ILE A 173 -14.68 2.98 -12.32
N PHE A 174 -13.47 2.57 -11.90
CA PHE A 174 -12.39 3.50 -11.54
C PHE A 174 -11.46 3.81 -12.73
N PRO A 175 -10.85 5.02 -12.74
CA PRO A 175 -9.79 5.37 -13.68
C PRO A 175 -8.56 4.47 -13.53
N GLY A 176 -7.82 4.28 -14.64
CA GLY A 176 -6.55 3.55 -14.63
C GLY A 176 -5.38 4.34 -14.02
N ILE A 177 -5.43 5.68 -14.09
CA ILE A 177 -4.35 6.53 -13.54
C ILE A 177 -4.33 6.41 -12.00
N PRO A 178 -3.22 5.94 -11.38
CA PRO A 178 -3.19 5.62 -9.95
C PRO A 178 -3.61 6.77 -9.05
N ALA A 179 -3.09 7.98 -9.28
CA ALA A 179 -3.43 9.15 -8.46
C ALA A 179 -4.94 9.51 -8.50
N LEU A 180 -5.61 9.25 -9.62
CA LEU A 180 -7.05 9.49 -9.74
C LEU A 180 -7.86 8.37 -9.08
N MET A 181 -7.42 7.12 -9.25
CA MET A 181 -8.04 5.94 -8.65
C MET A 181 -7.99 6.03 -7.12
N GLU A 182 -6.81 6.28 -6.55
CA GLU A 182 -6.60 6.38 -5.11
C GLU A 182 -7.49 7.46 -4.50
N ARG A 183 -7.48 8.65 -5.12
CA ARG A 183 -8.32 9.78 -4.72
C ARG A 183 -9.80 9.43 -4.78
N ALA A 184 -10.26 8.78 -5.87
CA ALA A 184 -11.66 8.40 -6.03
C ALA A 184 -12.10 7.42 -4.94
N LEU A 185 -11.29 6.38 -4.67
CA LEU A 185 -11.61 5.37 -3.67
C LEU A 185 -11.62 5.95 -2.25
N ASP A 186 -10.68 6.84 -1.94
CA ASP A 186 -10.65 7.52 -0.64
C ASP A 186 -11.87 8.42 -0.41
N GLY A 187 -12.25 9.23 -1.41
CA GLY A 187 -13.41 10.10 -1.29
C GLY A 187 -14.75 9.37 -1.27
N LEU A 188 -14.79 8.13 -1.78
CA LEU A 188 -15.97 7.27 -1.83
C LEU A 188 -15.93 6.14 -0.80
N ALA A 189 -15.01 6.20 0.17
CA ALA A 189 -14.84 5.17 1.19
C ALA A 189 -16.13 4.82 1.96
N HIS A 190 -17.05 5.78 2.08
CA HIS A 190 -18.35 5.57 2.72
C HIS A 190 -19.25 4.55 2.00
N LEU A 191 -19.07 4.36 0.68
CA LEU A 191 -19.84 3.38 -0.11
C LEU A 191 -19.46 1.93 0.19
N PHE A 192 -18.21 1.72 0.62
CA PHE A 192 -17.63 0.39 0.83
C PHE A 192 -17.48 0.06 2.32
N ARG A 193 -17.69 1.02 3.22
CA ARG A 193 -17.45 0.82 4.65
C ARG A 193 -18.42 -0.21 5.23
N SER A 194 -17.87 -1.25 5.83
CA SER A 194 -18.58 -2.19 6.70
C SER A 194 -18.21 -1.88 8.15
N GLU A 195 -19.20 -1.51 8.98
CA GLU A 195 -18.97 -1.29 10.41
C GLU A 195 -18.89 -2.58 11.22
N GLN A 196 -19.38 -3.68 10.66
CA GLN A 196 -19.50 -4.97 11.33
C GLN A 196 -18.19 -5.74 11.36
N ILE A 197 -17.25 -5.42 10.45
CA ILE A 197 -16.03 -6.20 10.25
C ILE A 197 -14.83 -5.30 10.36
N ARG A 198 -13.91 -5.70 11.23
CA ARG A 198 -12.59 -5.09 11.36
C ARG A 198 -11.57 -6.18 11.18
N PHE A 199 -10.59 -5.92 10.33
CA PHE A 199 -9.47 -6.82 10.20
C PHE A 199 -8.34 -6.34 11.11
N HIS A 200 -7.87 -7.23 11.96
CA HIS A 200 -6.73 -7.02 12.83
C HIS A 200 -5.56 -7.83 12.29
N SER A 201 -4.39 -7.21 12.24
CA SER A 201 -3.17 -7.79 11.70
C SER A 201 -2.02 -7.59 12.68
N ARG A 202 -1.19 -8.61 12.89
CA ARG A 202 0.03 -8.51 13.70
C ARG A 202 1.18 -9.20 12.99
N ALA A 203 2.36 -8.60 13.04
CA ALA A 203 3.57 -9.18 12.47
C ALA A 203 4.51 -9.66 13.58
N ILE A 204 5.16 -10.80 13.35
CA ILE A 204 6.26 -11.31 14.16
C ILE A 204 7.46 -11.49 13.24
N TYR A 205 8.62 -11.00 13.67
CA TYR A 205 9.86 -11.13 12.91
C TYR A 205 10.74 -12.17 13.58
N VAL A 206 11.29 -13.07 12.77
CA VAL A 206 11.98 -14.28 13.24
C VAL A 206 13.37 -14.32 12.62
N ALA A 207 14.40 -14.42 13.46
CA ALA A 207 15.81 -14.57 13.08
C ALA A 207 16.23 -16.06 12.98
N ALA A 208 15.36 -16.89 12.41
CA ALA A 208 15.63 -18.31 12.13
C ALA A 208 15.04 -18.71 10.78
N ASP A 209 15.56 -19.79 10.20
CA ASP A 209 15.05 -20.34 8.95
C ASP A 209 13.61 -20.84 9.09
N GLU A 210 12.83 -20.67 8.02
CA GLU A 210 11.43 -21.11 7.96
C GLU A 210 11.28 -22.59 8.29
N ILE A 211 12.23 -23.43 7.84
CA ILE A 211 12.24 -24.88 8.11
C ILE A 211 12.25 -25.19 9.61
N LEU A 212 12.95 -24.38 10.42
CA LEU A 212 13.04 -24.61 11.86
C LEU A 212 11.73 -24.29 12.58
N ILE A 213 10.96 -23.33 12.06
CA ILE A 213 9.72 -22.87 12.68
C ILE A 213 8.47 -23.50 12.07
N ALA A 214 8.55 -24.09 10.87
CA ALA A 214 7.43 -24.70 10.16
C ALA A 214 6.57 -25.64 11.05
N PRO A 215 7.14 -26.56 11.86
CA PRO A 215 6.33 -27.42 12.73
C PRO A 215 5.52 -26.65 13.78
N VAL A 216 6.02 -25.50 14.24
CA VAL A 216 5.29 -24.62 15.17
C VAL A 216 4.17 -23.89 14.44
N LEU A 217 4.42 -23.42 13.22
CA LEU A 217 3.43 -22.76 12.37
C LEU A 217 2.29 -23.71 12.01
N ASP A 218 2.58 -24.97 11.69
CA ASP A 218 1.55 -25.98 11.39
C ASP A 218 0.65 -26.25 12.60
N ARG A 219 1.22 -26.34 13.80
CA ARG A 219 0.43 -26.47 15.04
C ARG A 219 -0.42 -25.24 15.31
N ALA A 220 0.12 -24.04 15.09
CA ALA A 220 -0.63 -22.80 15.24
C ALA A 220 -1.78 -22.73 14.22
N ALA A 221 -1.52 -23.01 12.95
CA ALA A 221 -2.52 -23.04 11.89
C ALA A 221 -3.65 -24.03 12.17
N ALA A 222 -3.33 -25.23 12.70
CA ALA A 222 -4.33 -26.21 13.11
C ALA A 222 -5.15 -25.75 14.33
N THR A 223 -4.51 -25.13 15.33
CA THR A 223 -5.15 -24.69 16.58
C THR A 223 -6.10 -23.51 16.36
N PHE A 224 -5.73 -22.59 15.46
CA PHE A 224 -6.48 -21.37 15.17
C PHE A 224 -7.22 -21.43 13.83
N GLN A 225 -7.41 -22.62 13.27
CA GLN A 225 -8.06 -22.82 11.99
C GLN A 225 -9.43 -22.14 11.94
N GLY A 226 -9.64 -21.29 10.92
CA GLY A 226 -10.88 -20.54 10.74
C GLY A 226 -11.04 -19.31 11.65
N ARG A 227 -10.17 -19.12 12.65
CA ARG A 227 -10.14 -17.93 13.54
C ARG A 227 -9.03 -16.96 13.16
N VAL A 228 -7.85 -17.48 12.84
CA VAL A 228 -6.66 -16.70 12.47
C VAL A 228 -6.03 -17.27 11.22
N SER A 229 -5.74 -16.41 10.26
CA SER A 229 -4.93 -16.71 9.09
C SER A 229 -3.47 -16.43 9.43
N LEU A 230 -2.62 -17.46 9.32
CA LEU A 230 -1.19 -17.36 9.54
C LEU A 230 -0.46 -17.41 8.18
N GLY A 231 0.38 -16.41 7.93
CA GLY A 231 1.26 -16.33 6.78
C GLY A 231 2.72 -16.35 7.20
N SER A 232 3.58 -16.96 6.37
CA SER A 232 5.03 -16.97 6.53
C SER A 232 5.66 -16.44 5.26
N TYR A 233 6.57 -15.48 5.40
CA TYR A 233 7.24 -14.80 4.30
C TYR A 233 8.74 -14.75 4.57
N PRO A 234 9.55 -15.61 3.93
CA PRO A 234 10.99 -15.56 4.08
C PRO A 234 11.57 -14.29 3.43
N ASP A 235 12.53 -13.67 4.10
CA ASP A 235 13.31 -12.55 3.60
C ASP A 235 14.79 -12.93 3.62
N TRP A 236 15.31 -13.27 2.44
CA TRP A 236 16.69 -13.72 2.26
C TRP A 236 17.71 -12.57 2.22
N VAL A 237 17.23 -11.32 2.15
CA VAL A 237 18.08 -10.13 1.98
C VAL A 237 18.22 -9.36 3.30
N SER A 238 17.23 -9.49 4.18
CA SER A 238 17.24 -8.84 5.49
C SER A 238 18.31 -9.39 6.43
N ASN A 239 19.17 -8.49 6.91
CA ASN A 239 20.14 -8.79 7.96
C ASN A 239 19.53 -8.79 9.37
N TYR A 240 18.24 -8.43 9.52
CA TYR A 240 17.57 -8.28 10.81
C TYR A 240 16.66 -9.46 11.15
N HIS A 241 16.03 -10.06 10.15
CA HIS A 241 15.10 -11.18 10.30
C HIS A 241 15.14 -12.03 9.04
N ARG A 242 14.98 -13.35 9.18
CA ARG A 242 14.94 -14.29 8.05
C ARG A 242 13.52 -14.61 7.61
N VAL A 243 12.56 -14.50 8.52
CA VAL A 243 11.15 -14.77 8.23
C VAL A 243 10.26 -13.72 8.88
N LYS A 244 9.31 -13.19 8.12
CA LYS A 244 8.20 -12.39 8.62
C LYS A 244 6.96 -13.26 8.70
N LEU A 245 6.45 -13.44 9.91
CA LEU A 245 5.15 -14.07 10.14
C LEU A 245 4.07 -12.99 10.20
N THR A 246 2.93 -13.24 9.58
CA THR A 246 1.75 -12.38 9.68
C THR A 246 0.59 -13.17 10.25
N LEU A 247 -0.07 -12.58 11.24
CA LEU A 247 -1.30 -13.06 11.83
C LEU A 247 -2.42 -12.12 11.40
N ASP A 248 -3.50 -12.67 10.89
CA ASP A 248 -4.67 -11.92 10.44
C ASP A 248 -5.96 -12.52 10.98
N SER A 249 -6.81 -11.70 11.61
CA SER A 249 -8.10 -12.14 12.15
C SER A 249 -9.16 -11.05 12.07
N GLU A 250 -10.43 -11.44 12.14
CA GLU A 250 -11.57 -10.53 12.34
C GLU A 250 -11.81 -10.22 13.83
N SER A 251 -11.11 -10.92 14.73
CA SER A 251 -11.24 -10.82 16.18
C SER A 251 -9.88 -10.48 16.81
N GLU A 252 -9.84 -9.37 17.55
CA GLU A 252 -8.63 -8.95 18.27
C GLU A 252 -8.22 -9.96 19.35
N GLN A 253 -9.20 -10.60 19.99
CA GLN A 253 -8.93 -11.59 21.04
C GLN A 253 -8.29 -12.86 20.47
N ASP A 254 -8.79 -13.38 19.35
CA ASP A 254 -8.21 -14.56 18.70
C ASP A 254 -6.80 -14.26 18.17
N LEU A 255 -6.59 -13.04 17.68
CA LEU A 255 -5.27 -12.58 17.24
C LEU A 255 -4.27 -12.55 18.40
N GLU A 256 -4.66 -12.03 19.56
CA GLU A 256 -3.81 -11.98 20.75
C GLU A 256 -3.49 -13.38 21.28
N GLU A 257 -4.48 -14.27 21.29
CA GLU A 257 -4.29 -15.67 21.70
C GLU A 257 -3.30 -16.38 20.78
N ALA A 258 -3.43 -16.23 19.46
CA ALA A 258 -2.51 -16.80 18.49
C ALA A 258 -1.09 -16.20 18.58
N TYR A 259 -0.99 -14.89 18.82
CA TYR A 259 0.29 -14.24 19.06
C TYR A 259 0.98 -14.79 20.31
N CYS A 260 0.27 -14.87 21.44
CA CYS A 260 0.80 -15.42 22.68
C CYS A 260 1.23 -16.88 22.54
N PHE A 261 0.44 -17.68 21.80
CA PHE A 261 0.79 -19.06 21.49
C PHE A 261 2.11 -19.14 20.72
N LEU A 262 2.27 -18.36 19.65
CA LEU A 262 3.51 -18.36 18.86
C LEU A 262 4.70 -17.86 19.68
N MET A 263 4.55 -16.81 20.47
CA MET A 263 5.65 -16.31 21.31
C MET A 263 6.11 -17.31 22.37
N ARG A 264 5.23 -18.23 22.80
CA ARG A 264 5.57 -19.32 23.73
C ARG A 264 6.21 -20.52 23.03
N GLU A 265 5.73 -20.87 21.85
CA GLU A 265 6.13 -22.09 21.13
C GLU A 265 7.32 -21.89 20.20
N LEU A 266 7.59 -20.65 19.77
CA LEU A 266 8.79 -20.34 18.99
C LEU A 266 10.05 -20.58 19.83
N PRO A 267 11.16 -21.02 19.21
CA PRO A 267 12.39 -21.25 19.96
C PRO A 267 12.86 -19.95 20.66
N PRO A 268 13.40 -20.06 21.88
CA PRO A 268 13.78 -18.89 22.67
C PRO A 268 14.84 -18.06 21.93
N GLY A 269 14.65 -16.73 21.92
CA GLY A 269 15.58 -15.78 21.31
C GLY A 269 15.47 -15.65 19.78
N VAL A 270 14.57 -16.39 19.13
CA VAL A 270 14.37 -16.34 17.68
C VAL A 270 13.45 -15.19 17.25
N ALA A 271 12.44 -14.87 18.06
CA ALA A 271 11.60 -13.70 17.81
C ALA A 271 12.40 -12.42 18.08
N VAL A 272 12.52 -11.57 17.06
CA VAL A 272 13.29 -10.32 17.12
C VAL A 272 12.35 -9.12 17.02
N PRO A 273 12.55 -8.07 17.84
CA PRO A 273 11.82 -6.83 17.68
C PRO A 273 12.34 -6.12 16.42
N LEU A 274 11.53 -6.02 15.37
CA LEU A 274 11.87 -5.16 14.25
C LEU A 274 11.54 -3.71 14.60
N VAL A 275 12.57 -2.90 14.75
CA VAL A 275 12.44 -1.45 14.89
C VAL A 275 12.26 -0.84 13.50
N THR A 276 11.01 -0.69 13.06
CA THR A 276 10.70 -0.12 11.74
C THR A 276 11.06 1.37 11.66
N ASP A 277 10.87 2.10 12.76
CA ASP A 277 11.26 3.50 12.92
C ASP A 277 12.34 3.62 13.99
N CYS A 278 13.60 3.49 13.56
CA CYS A 278 14.76 3.69 14.43
C CYS A 278 15.14 5.17 14.58
N ILE A 279 14.51 6.08 13.82
CA ILE A 279 14.92 7.49 13.74
C ILE A 279 14.12 8.35 14.72
N SER A 280 12.83 8.10 14.86
CA SER A 280 11.98 8.82 15.83
C SER A 280 12.39 8.59 17.29
N PRO A 281 12.72 7.38 17.76
CA PRO A 281 13.14 7.17 19.15
C PRO A 281 14.64 7.38 19.37
N ALA A 282 15.41 7.79 18.34
CA ALA A 282 16.87 7.83 18.38
C ALA A 282 17.42 8.60 19.58
N ALA A 283 16.89 9.79 19.88
CA ALA A 283 17.30 10.56 21.05
C ALA A 283 17.07 9.83 22.38
N VAL A 284 15.98 9.07 22.51
CA VAL A 284 15.69 8.35 23.75
C VAL A 284 16.61 7.13 23.89
N GLU A 285 16.74 6.35 22.82
CA GLU A 285 17.51 5.10 22.83
C GLU A 285 19.02 5.34 22.96
N VAL A 286 19.56 6.31 22.21
CA VAL A 286 21.00 6.62 22.21
C VAL A 286 21.44 7.17 23.55
N TYR A 287 20.68 8.11 24.14
CA TYR A 287 21.02 8.65 25.45
C TYR A 287 20.75 7.64 26.58
N GLY A 288 19.70 6.82 26.47
CA GLY A 288 19.50 5.69 27.38
C GLY A 288 20.67 4.69 27.35
N LEU A 289 21.24 4.43 26.16
CA LEU A 289 22.45 3.61 26.04
C LEU A 289 23.68 4.30 26.66
N ALA A 290 23.84 5.62 26.46
CA ALA A 290 24.92 6.38 27.08
C ALA A 290 24.86 6.34 28.61
N GLU A 291 23.65 6.38 29.18
CA GLU A 291 23.39 6.36 30.62
C GLU A 291 23.39 4.94 31.22
N SER A 292 23.38 3.89 30.40
CA SER A 292 23.32 2.48 30.83
C SER A 292 24.50 1.99 31.70
N GLY A 293 25.61 2.74 31.74
CA GLY A 293 26.84 2.33 32.43
C GLY A 293 27.61 1.18 31.75
N SER A 294 27.14 0.66 30.62
CA SER A 294 27.80 -0.41 29.88
C SER A 294 29.13 0.05 29.26
N ALA A 295 30.00 -0.90 28.89
CA ALA A 295 31.26 -0.59 28.22
C ALA A 295 31.05 0.17 26.89
N LEU A 296 30.01 -0.19 26.13
CA LEU A 296 29.61 0.53 24.93
C LEU A 296 28.98 1.89 25.28
N GLY A 297 28.10 1.92 26.28
CA GLY A 297 27.45 3.14 26.76
C GLY A 297 28.44 4.25 27.12
N ARG A 298 29.54 3.92 27.81
CA ARG A 298 30.61 4.88 28.11
C ARG A 298 31.27 5.47 26.86
N LYS A 299 31.48 4.66 25.82
CA LYS A 299 32.02 5.14 24.53
C LYS A 299 31.01 6.04 23.80
N VAL A 300 29.74 5.65 23.83
CA VAL A 300 28.64 6.44 23.25
C VAL A 300 28.52 7.79 23.97
N ALA A 301 28.59 7.80 25.30
CA ALA A 301 28.55 9.03 26.10
C ALA A 301 29.70 9.98 25.75
N ALA A 302 30.93 9.47 25.62
CA ALA A 302 32.08 10.27 25.21
C ALA A 302 31.92 10.83 23.78
N ALA A 303 31.39 10.04 22.84
CA ALA A 303 31.13 10.50 21.48
C ALA A 303 30.03 11.58 21.44
N LEU A 304 28.93 11.39 22.20
CA LEU A 304 27.86 12.38 22.32
C LEU A 304 28.35 13.69 22.91
N GLN A 305 29.24 13.65 23.90
CA GLN A 305 29.83 14.85 24.48
C GLN A 305 30.55 15.68 23.40
N ILE A 306 31.39 15.05 22.59
CA ILE A 306 32.11 15.73 21.49
C ILE A 306 31.13 16.31 20.47
N ILE A 307 30.08 15.56 20.12
CA ILE A 307 29.05 16.02 19.18
C ILE A 307 28.31 17.25 19.75
N GLU A 308 27.94 17.21 21.03
CA GLU A 308 27.25 18.32 21.69
C GLU A 308 28.12 19.57 21.82
N GLU A 309 29.41 19.40 22.13
CA GLU A 309 30.40 20.48 22.15
C GLU A 309 30.55 21.12 20.76
N ALA A 310 30.55 20.32 19.69
CA ALA A 310 30.57 20.85 18.32
C ALA A 310 29.28 21.61 17.98
N LEU A 311 28.12 21.12 18.42
CA LEU A 311 26.82 21.80 18.26
C LEU A 311 26.71 23.09 19.09
N ASP A 312 27.49 23.22 20.17
CA ASP A 312 27.60 24.46 20.95
C ASP A 312 28.50 25.50 20.27
N GLN A 313 29.53 25.05 19.55
CA GLN A 313 30.53 25.93 18.93
C GLN A 313 30.14 26.39 17.52
N TYR A 314 29.41 25.57 16.77
CA TYR A 314 29.14 25.80 15.35
C TYR A 314 27.65 25.73 15.04
N CYS A 315 27.16 26.58 14.14
CA CYS A 315 25.80 26.44 13.64
C CYS A 315 25.69 25.28 12.63
N LEU A 316 24.48 24.75 12.42
CA LEU A 316 24.27 23.58 11.56
C LEU A 316 24.70 23.79 10.10
N THR A 317 24.69 25.04 9.62
CA THR A 317 25.18 25.38 8.27
C THR A 317 26.71 25.37 8.16
N GLN A 318 27.42 25.39 9.30
CA GLN A 318 28.88 25.28 9.40
C GLN A 318 29.34 23.86 9.72
N LEU A 319 28.40 22.93 9.98
CA LEU A 319 28.68 21.54 10.30
C LEU A 319 28.33 20.64 9.13
N CYS A 320 29.23 19.71 8.84
CA CYS A 320 29.01 18.71 7.80
C CYS A 320 29.48 17.34 8.29
N VAL A 321 28.67 16.31 8.07
CA VAL A 321 29.02 14.92 8.39
C VAL A 321 29.47 14.21 7.13
N GLY A 322 30.70 13.69 7.12
CA GLY A 322 31.17 12.83 6.04
C GLY A 322 30.43 11.50 6.05
N PHE A 323 29.81 11.13 4.93
CA PHE A 323 29.03 9.90 4.81
C PHE A 323 29.34 9.19 3.50
N ASN A 324 29.91 8.00 3.60
CA ASN A 324 30.27 7.16 2.46
C ASN A 324 29.42 5.89 2.36
N GLY A 325 28.33 5.79 3.14
CA GLY A 325 27.49 4.59 3.21
C GLY A 325 28.06 3.46 4.07
N GLY A 326 29.22 3.65 4.70
CA GLY A 326 29.81 2.68 5.62
C GLY A 326 29.08 2.58 6.96
N LYS A 327 29.32 1.48 7.68
CA LYS A 327 28.75 1.25 9.03
C LYS A 327 29.15 2.34 10.03
N ASP A 328 30.39 2.81 9.98
CA ASP A 328 30.94 3.75 10.96
C ASP A 328 30.37 5.15 10.77
N CYS A 329 30.26 5.62 9.51
CA CYS A 329 29.62 6.91 9.22
C CYS A 329 28.10 6.85 9.45
N THR A 330 27.48 5.68 9.29
CA THR A 330 26.05 5.48 9.63
C THR A 330 25.83 5.56 11.14
N ALA A 331 26.70 4.96 11.94
CA ALA A 331 26.65 5.10 13.39
C ALA A 331 26.86 6.56 13.82
N LEU A 332 27.86 7.25 13.25
CA LEU A 332 28.08 8.68 13.53
C LEU A 332 26.87 9.54 13.14
N LEU A 333 26.32 9.34 11.94
CA LEU A 333 25.12 10.05 11.48
C LEU A 333 23.95 9.84 12.46
N HIS A 334 23.77 8.61 12.96
CA HIS A 334 22.72 8.30 13.92
C HIS A 334 22.91 9.00 15.27
N LEU A 335 24.15 9.06 15.78
CA LEU A 335 24.48 9.79 17.01
C LEU A 335 24.26 11.30 16.86
N VAL A 336 24.69 11.89 15.74
CA VAL A 336 24.48 13.32 15.45
C VAL A 336 22.98 13.62 15.34
N HIS A 337 22.23 12.78 14.65
CA HIS A 337 20.76 12.89 14.56
C HIS A 337 20.11 12.85 15.95
N ALA A 338 20.50 11.91 16.81
CA ALA A 338 19.98 11.81 18.18
C ALA A 338 20.27 13.07 19.01
N ALA A 339 21.48 13.62 18.93
CA ALA A 339 21.87 14.85 19.63
C ALA A 339 21.08 16.06 19.12
N MET A 340 20.91 16.18 17.80
CA MET A 340 20.10 17.24 17.18
C MET A 340 18.63 17.14 17.59
N GLN A 341 18.07 15.93 17.60
CA GLN A 341 16.67 15.71 18.00
C GLN A 341 16.43 16.09 19.47
N ARG A 342 17.39 15.81 20.36
CA ARG A 342 17.31 16.20 21.79
C ARG A 342 17.42 17.72 21.97
N ARG A 343 18.34 18.38 21.27
CA ARG A 343 18.60 19.83 21.43
C ARG A 343 17.62 20.72 20.67
N PHE A 344 17.15 20.28 19.51
CA PHE A 344 16.32 21.08 18.60
C PHE A 344 15.06 20.32 18.14
N PRO A 345 14.14 19.94 19.06
CA PRO A 345 12.98 19.11 18.73
C PRO A 345 11.99 19.76 17.74
N THR A 346 12.04 21.08 17.55
CA THR A 346 11.13 21.86 16.70
C THR A 346 11.78 22.49 15.46
N ARG A 347 13.10 22.34 15.25
CA ARG A 347 13.79 22.93 14.08
C ARG A 347 13.64 22.06 12.84
N GLN A 348 13.46 22.72 11.69
CA GLN A 348 13.38 22.09 10.37
C GLN A 348 14.71 22.10 9.60
N GLU A 349 15.78 22.64 10.19
CA GLU A 349 17.10 22.70 9.56
C GLU A 349 17.66 21.30 9.34
N ARG A 350 18.11 21.03 8.11
CA ARG A 350 18.64 19.73 7.72
C ARG A 350 20.13 19.69 7.96
N LEU A 351 20.60 18.61 8.59
CA LEU A 351 22.03 18.33 8.70
C LEU A 351 22.63 18.17 7.30
N GLN A 352 23.77 18.82 7.06
CA GLN A 352 24.52 18.64 5.82
C GLN A 352 25.37 17.37 5.89
N VAL A 353 25.32 16.57 4.84
CA VAL A 353 26.04 15.32 4.71
C VAL A 353 26.87 15.36 3.43
N LEU A 354 28.19 15.21 3.56
CA LEU A 354 29.12 15.20 2.43
C LEU A 354 29.37 13.77 1.97
N TYR A 355 29.03 13.50 0.72
CA TYR A 355 29.37 12.26 0.03
C TYR A 355 30.37 12.53 -1.08
N ILE A 356 31.54 11.91 -0.96
CA ILE A 356 32.59 11.99 -1.98
C ILE A 356 32.46 10.76 -2.87
N ARG A 357 32.00 10.99 -4.10
CA ARG A 357 31.67 9.96 -5.06
C ARG A 357 32.92 9.56 -5.85
N ILE A 358 33.31 8.29 -5.71
CA ILE A 358 34.41 7.69 -6.47
C ILE A 358 33.97 7.37 -7.90
N VAL A 359 34.93 7.21 -8.81
CA VAL A 359 34.70 7.09 -10.27
C VAL A 359 33.82 5.90 -10.69
N SER A 360 33.76 4.84 -9.88
CA SER A 360 32.89 3.68 -10.10
C SER A 360 32.30 3.17 -8.78
N PRO A 361 31.18 3.76 -8.30
CA PRO A 361 30.53 3.31 -7.09
C PRO A 361 29.64 2.10 -7.38
N PHE A 362 29.55 1.17 -6.43
CA PHE A 362 28.59 0.06 -6.50
C PHE A 362 27.15 0.60 -6.47
N PRO A 363 26.26 0.16 -7.38
CA PRO A 363 24.86 0.62 -7.42
C PRO A 363 24.12 0.47 -6.09
N GLU A 364 24.40 -0.58 -5.33
CA GLU A 364 23.81 -0.86 -4.02
C GLU A 364 24.20 0.18 -2.98
N MET A 365 25.44 0.69 -3.06
CA MET A 365 25.93 1.74 -2.16
C MET A 365 25.24 3.07 -2.44
N GLU A 366 25.04 3.41 -3.71
CA GLU A 366 24.28 4.60 -4.11
C GLU A 366 22.82 4.52 -3.63
N GLN A 367 22.18 3.36 -3.81
CA GLN A 367 20.83 3.12 -3.31
C GLN A 367 20.75 3.26 -1.79
N PHE A 368 21.74 2.72 -1.05
CA PHE A 368 21.81 2.84 0.40
C PHE A 368 21.97 4.30 0.85
N ILE A 369 22.81 5.08 0.16
CA ILE A 369 23.00 6.51 0.48
C ILE A 369 21.69 7.27 0.25
N GLN A 370 21.05 7.08 -0.90
CA GLN A 370 19.77 7.74 -1.20
C GLN A 370 18.68 7.36 -0.20
N ALA A 371 18.57 6.07 0.14
CA ALA A 371 17.64 5.60 1.15
C ALA A 371 17.92 6.25 2.52
N THR A 372 19.18 6.35 2.92
CA THR A 372 19.59 6.98 4.18
C THR A 372 19.26 8.47 4.21
N VAL A 373 19.53 9.18 3.11
CA VAL A 373 19.21 10.61 2.98
C VAL A 373 17.72 10.87 3.15
N GLN A 374 16.88 10.05 2.53
CA GLN A 374 15.43 10.14 2.70
C GLN A 374 15.00 9.79 4.13
N ARG A 375 15.57 8.72 4.72
CA ARG A 375 15.23 8.24 6.06
C ARG A 375 15.52 9.31 7.13
N TYR A 376 16.74 9.87 7.12
CA TYR A 376 17.18 10.87 8.10
C TYR A 376 16.81 12.31 7.73
N LYS A 377 16.21 12.54 6.54
CA LYS A 377 15.84 13.88 6.02
C LYS A 377 17.02 14.86 6.01
N VAL A 378 18.20 14.37 5.66
CA VAL A 378 19.44 15.16 5.59
C VAL A 378 19.62 15.83 4.22
N GLN A 379 20.50 16.83 4.16
CA GLN A 379 20.89 17.48 2.91
C GLN A 379 22.18 16.85 2.40
N LEU A 380 22.10 16.11 1.27
CA LEU A 380 23.25 15.48 0.65
C LEU A 380 24.00 16.49 -0.24
N CYS A 381 25.29 16.69 0.04
CA CYS A 381 26.24 17.39 -0.80
C CYS A 381 27.15 16.35 -1.45
N THR A 382 27.06 16.20 -2.77
CA THR A 382 27.89 15.23 -3.52
C THR A 382 29.04 15.95 -4.20
N VAL A 383 30.26 15.45 -4.03
CA VAL A 383 31.45 15.94 -4.73
C VAL A 383 32.16 14.77 -5.39
N GLU A 384 32.55 14.95 -6.65
CA GLU A 384 33.28 13.92 -7.41
C GLU A 384 34.79 14.10 -7.26
N GLY A 385 35.52 13.00 -7.22
CA GLY A 385 36.99 12.99 -7.17
C GLY A 385 37.58 12.40 -5.90
N SER A 386 38.88 12.58 -5.70
CA SER A 386 39.56 12.18 -4.46
C SER A 386 39.17 13.10 -3.29
N ILE A 387 39.38 12.65 -2.05
CA ILE A 387 39.06 13.46 -0.86
C ILE A 387 39.80 14.80 -0.88
N GLN A 388 41.05 14.84 -1.34
CA GLN A 388 41.84 16.07 -1.42
C GLN A 388 41.28 17.04 -2.46
N GLU A 389 40.90 16.55 -3.64
CA GLU A 389 40.28 17.38 -4.68
C GLU A 389 38.91 17.90 -4.21
N ALA A 390 38.08 17.02 -3.64
CA ALA A 390 36.77 17.38 -3.14
C ALA A 390 36.82 18.46 -2.06
N LEU A 391 37.76 18.36 -1.11
CA LEU A 391 37.96 19.37 -0.07
C LEU A 391 38.55 20.69 -0.61
N ALA A 392 39.31 20.65 -1.70
CA ALA A 392 39.79 21.86 -2.38
C ALA A 392 38.65 22.60 -3.11
N HIS A 393 37.67 21.86 -3.65
CA HIS A 393 36.48 22.41 -4.30
C HIS A 393 35.43 22.97 -3.33
N LEU A 394 35.46 22.57 -2.05
CA LEU A 394 34.52 22.98 -1.01
C LEU A 394 35.00 24.18 -0.15
N LYS A 395 36.24 24.62 -0.32
CA LYS A 395 36.77 25.87 0.26
C LYS A 395 36.20 27.08 -0.47
#